data_AF-A0A7V8XC23-F1
#
_entry.id   AF-A0A7V8XC23-F1
#
_cell.length_a   1.000
_cell.length_b   1.000
_cell.length_c   1.000
_cell.angle_alpha   90.00
_cell.angle_beta   90.00
_cell.angle_gamma   90.00
#
_symmetry.space_group_name_H-M   'P 1'
#
loop_
_entity.id
_entity.type
_entity.pdbx_description
1 polymer ?
#
loop_
_entity_poly.entity_id
_entity_poly.type
_entity_poly.pdbx_seq_one_letter_code
_entity_poly.pdbx_strand_id
1 'polypeptide(L)'
;MTRQQGSQQGAPHSVGDTFTIVHRVAVPPGSVVQPGTDLDSTLVSLLGPPNVRREGDSVRIAYSIAVWAPGTNELLIPGAITVGADGRIDTLPDARIMLEVGSVLPPGQADSTVMPKAARPWVPRGDKSWLPFLLLLPVAAGLVAAAWWWRRRRGPVPAAPAAISVPVIGLDRLRQWHKAGASDLVLEHLVHALADAPRATEWHEQIQAVRFSPGHEAERDELIAQGIALLDPGTT
;
A
#
# COMPACT_ATOMS: atom_id res chain seq x y z
N MET A 1 18.14 -28.41 9.85
CA MET A 1 18.07 -28.39 11.34
C MET A 1 17.39 -27.10 11.75
N THR A 2 16.07 -27.14 11.97
CA THR A 2 15.25 -25.96 12.28
C THR A 2 15.19 -25.78 13.80
N ARG A 3 15.89 -24.77 14.32
CA ARG A 3 15.87 -24.44 15.75
C ARG A 3 14.54 -23.73 16.03
N GLN A 4 13.58 -24.41 16.66
CA GLN A 4 12.40 -23.75 17.22
C GLN A 4 12.86 -22.79 18.32
N GLN A 5 12.75 -21.49 18.08
CA GLN A 5 12.93 -20.47 19.11
C GLN A 5 11.77 -20.54 20.08
N GLY A 6 12.06 -20.77 21.36
CA GLY A 6 11.08 -20.78 22.44
C GLY A 6 10.34 -19.44 22.50
N SER A 7 9.02 -19.52 22.46
CA SER A 7 8.10 -18.42 22.69
C SER A 7 8.26 -17.91 24.13
N GLN A 8 8.69 -16.64 24.27
CA GLN A 8 8.53 -15.93 25.54
C GLN A 8 7.02 -15.75 25.78
N GLN A 9 6.47 -16.51 26.73
CA GLN A 9 5.14 -16.29 27.27
C GLN A 9 5.14 -15.01 28.12
N GLY A 10 4.95 -13.87 27.46
CA GLY A 10 4.47 -12.65 28.10
C GLY A 10 3.02 -12.81 28.56
N ALA A 11 2.51 -11.85 29.35
CA ALA A 11 1.12 -11.84 29.77
C ALA A 11 0.17 -12.03 28.56
N PRO A 12 -0.96 -12.75 28.73
CA PRO A 12 -1.87 -13.03 27.61
C PRO A 12 -2.37 -11.72 26.98
N HIS A 13 -2.22 -11.60 25.67
CA HIS A 13 -2.69 -10.44 24.90
C HIS A 13 -4.20 -10.36 24.97
N SER A 14 -4.77 -9.18 25.21
CA SER A 14 -6.23 -9.01 25.31
C SER A 14 -6.85 -8.57 23.98
N VAL A 15 -8.15 -8.82 23.79
CA VAL A 15 -8.90 -8.28 22.64
C VAL A 15 -8.75 -6.76 22.59
N GLY A 16 -8.41 -6.23 21.41
CA GLY A 16 -8.13 -4.82 21.18
C GLY A 16 -6.68 -4.39 21.43
N ASP A 17 -5.83 -5.26 21.98
CA ASP A 17 -4.40 -4.99 22.05
C ASP A 17 -3.78 -4.97 20.65
N THR A 18 -2.81 -4.08 20.49
CA THR A 18 -1.97 -4.01 19.29
C THR A 18 -0.65 -4.69 19.57
N PHE A 19 -0.23 -5.60 18.70
CA PHE A 19 1.10 -6.19 18.79
C PHE A 19 1.72 -6.41 17.41
N THR A 20 3.04 -6.62 17.43
CA THR A 20 3.84 -6.79 16.22
C THR A 20 4.30 -8.23 16.09
N ILE A 21 3.87 -8.92 15.03
CA ILE A 21 4.39 -10.24 14.67
C ILE A 21 5.63 -10.05 13.83
N VAL A 22 6.71 -10.76 14.18
CA VAL A 22 7.97 -10.72 13.45
C VAL A 22 8.19 -12.05 12.74
N HIS A 23 8.17 -12.03 11.41
CA HIS A 23 8.52 -13.15 10.55
C HIS A 23 9.94 -12.92 10.01
N ARG A 24 10.87 -13.85 10.28
CA ARG A 24 12.20 -13.84 9.69
C ARG A 24 12.31 -14.86 8.57
N VAL A 25 12.77 -14.41 7.42
CA VAL A 25 12.94 -15.23 6.22
C VAL A 25 14.39 -15.17 5.79
N ALA A 26 15.02 -16.32 5.57
CA ALA A 26 16.33 -16.39 4.93
C ALA A 26 16.19 -16.10 3.43
N VAL A 27 16.93 -15.11 2.92
CA VAL A 27 16.86 -14.73 1.51
C VAL A 27 18.27 -14.47 0.95
N PRO A 28 18.55 -14.85 -0.30
CA PRO A 28 19.84 -14.56 -0.91
C PRO A 28 20.20 -13.06 -0.87
N PRO A 29 21.50 -12.73 -0.77
CA PRO A 29 21.96 -11.35 -0.88
C PRO A 29 21.50 -10.72 -2.20
N GLY A 30 21.11 -9.46 -2.16
CA GLY A 30 20.61 -8.75 -3.34
C GLY A 30 19.13 -8.99 -3.69
N SER A 31 18.48 -10.01 -3.11
CA SER A 31 17.04 -10.21 -3.32
C SER A 31 16.19 -9.08 -2.72
N VAL A 32 15.11 -8.74 -3.42
CA VAL A 32 14.03 -7.87 -2.93
C VAL A 32 12.95 -8.77 -2.33
N VAL A 33 12.37 -8.36 -1.20
CA VAL A 33 11.31 -9.10 -0.52
C VAL A 33 10.07 -8.23 -0.45
N GLN A 34 8.97 -8.74 -0.99
CA GLN A 34 7.65 -8.14 -0.91
C GLN A 34 6.79 -8.94 0.08
N PRO A 35 6.40 -8.34 1.21
CA PRO A 35 5.59 -9.02 2.20
C PRO A 35 4.16 -9.22 1.69
N GLY A 36 3.56 -10.38 1.94
CA GLY A 36 2.13 -10.58 1.69
C GLY A 36 1.29 -9.67 2.59
N THR A 37 0.25 -9.05 2.03
CA THR A 37 -0.60 -8.08 2.75
C THR A 37 -1.96 -8.63 3.16
N ASP A 38 -2.30 -9.84 2.74
CA ASP A 38 -3.61 -10.47 2.93
C ASP A 38 -3.69 -11.14 4.32
N LEU A 39 -3.50 -10.33 5.36
CA LEU A 39 -3.57 -10.75 6.76
C LEU A 39 -4.91 -10.38 7.42
N ASP A 40 -5.71 -9.53 6.78
CA ASP A 40 -7.01 -9.12 7.29
C ASP A 40 -8.00 -10.29 7.32
N SER A 41 -8.58 -10.53 8.50
CA SER A 41 -9.56 -11.60 8.74
C SER A 41 -10.58 -11.16 9.79
N THR A 42 -11.52 -12.05 10.13
CA THR A 42 -12.42 -11.84 11.27
C THR A 42 -11.69 -11.88 12.62
N LEU A 43 -10.48 -12.47 12.66
CA LEU A 43 -9.66 -12.62 13.85
C LEU A 43 -8.76 -11.40 14.07
N VAL A 44 -8.08 -10.95 13.01
CA VAL A 44 -7.06 -9.89 13.09
C VAL A 44 -7.25 -8.86 11.99
N SER A 45 -6.84 -7.62 12.26
CA SER A 45 -6.72 -6.58 11.25
C SER A 45 -5.31 -6.00 11.22
N LEU A 46 -4.79 -5.77 10.01
CA LEU A 46 -3.53 -5.12 9.78
C LEU A 46 -3.68 -3.61 9.99
N LEU A 47 -2.85 -3.04 10.87
CA LEU A 47 -2.93 -1.61 11.23
C LEU A 47 -2.16 -0.71 10.26
N GLY A 48 -1.37 -1.28 9.36
CA GLY A 48 -0.61 -0.56 8.35
C GLY A 48 0.34 -1.46 7.57
N PRO A 49 1.06 -0.92 6.58
CA PRO A 49 1.97 -1.69 5.75
C PRO A 49 3.03 -2.43 6.59
N PRO A 50 3.37 -3.70 6.26
CA PRO A 50 4.41 -4.43 6.97
C PRO A 50 5.77 -3.72 6.88
N ASN A 51 6.50 -3.67 7.99
CA ASN A 51 7.84 -3.08 8.02
C ASN A 51 8.88 -4.14 7.67
N VAL A 52 9.60 -3.91 6.57
CA VAL A 52 10.61 -4.84 6.04
C VAL A 52 12.00 -4.29 6.32
N ARG A 53 12.83 -5.06 7.03
CA ARG A 53 14.24 -4.71 7.30
C ARG A 53 15.14 -5.89 7.00
N ARG A 54 16.23 -5.64 6.29
CA ARG A 54 17.27 -6.64 6.06
C ARG A 54 18.16 -6.78 7.31
N GLU A 55 18.36 -8.01 7.76
CA GLU A 55 19.19 -8.39 8.91
C GLU A 55 20.17 -9.49 8.44
N GLY A 56 21.30 -9.09 7.86
CA GLY A 56 22.32 -10.02 7.36
C GLY A 56 21.84 -10.82 6.14
N ASP A 57 21.82 -12.14 6.29
CA ASP A 57 21.33 -13.13 5.32
C ASP A 57 19.81 -13.36 5.39
N SER A 58 19.12 -12.57 6.21
CA SER A 58 17.68 -12.68 6.42
C SER A 58 16.97 -11.33 6.23
N VAL A 59 15.66 -11.40 6.01
CA VAL A 59 14.77 -10.26 6.04
C VAL A 59 13.78 -10.47 7.18
N ARG A 60 13.68 -9.44 8.01
CA ARG A 60 12.73 -9.31 9.09
C ARG A 60 11.51 -8.56 8.57
N ILE A 61 10.36 -9.21 8.60
CA ILE A 61 9.06 -8.64 8.23
C ILE A 61 8.25 -8.48 9.52
N ALA A 62 7.84 -7.26 9.83
CA ALA A 62 7.08 -6.92 11.02
C ALA A 62 5.66 -6.48 10.66
N TYR A 63 4.67 -7.27 11.09
CA TYR A 63 3.25 -7.03 10.89
C TYR A 63 2.65 -6.42 12.15
N SER A 64 2.13 -5.20 12.08
CA SER A 64 1.42 -4.58 13.20
C SER A 64 -0.06 -4.89 13.08
N ILE A 65 -0.61 -5.64 14.04
CA ILE A 65 -1.98 -6.13 13.99
C ILE A 65 -2.76 -5.77 15.26
N ALA A 66 -4.08 -5.68 15.09
CA ALA A 66 -5.06 -5.68 16.18
C ALA A 66 -5.87 -6.98 16.13
N VAL A 67 -6.27 -7.50 17.30
CA VAL A 67 -6.96 -8.79 17.42
C VAL A 67 -8.33 -8.63 18.04
N TRP A 68 -9.32 -9.29 17.43
CA TRP A 68 -10.74 -9.07 17.68
C TRP A 68 -11.45 -10.24 18.34
N ALA A 69 -10.95 -11.48 18.20
CA ALA A 69 -11.57 -12.65 18.81
C ALA A 69 -10.75 -13.17 19.99
N PRO A 70 -11.36 -13.38 21.18
CA PRO A 70 -10.70 -14.03 22.30
C PRO A 70 -10.51 -15.53 22.05
N GLY A 71 -9.69 -16.18 22.87
CA GLY A 71 -9.41 -17.62 22.83
C GLY A 71 -8.15 -17.99 22.07
N THR A 72 -8.01 -19.29 21.79
CA THR A 72 -6.90 -19.86 21.03
C THR A 72 -7.27 -19.87 19.55
N ASN A 73 -6.56 -19.06 18.76
CA ASN A 73 -6.86 -18.84 17.36
C ASN A 73 -5.64 -19.14 16.49
N GLU A 74 -5.86 -19.76 15.34
CA GLU A 74 -4.82 -19.97 14.34
C GLU A 74 -4.75 -18.73 13.43
N LEU A 75 -3.58 -18.11 13.35
CA LEU A 75 -3.31 -17.01 12.42
C LEU A 75 -2.42 -17.51 11.28
N LEU A 76 -2.89 -17.32 10.05
CA LEU A 76 -2.14 -17.57 8.83
C LEU A 76 -1.43 -16.28 8.41
N ILE A 77 -0.10 -16.31 8.39
CA ILE A 77 0.74 -15.24 7.86
C ILE A 77 1.04 -15.56 6.41
N PRO A 78 0.66 -14.69 5.46
CA PRO A 78 0.88 -14.95 4.05
C PRO A 78 2.38 -15.01 3.75
N GLY A 79 2.75 -15.94 2.88
CA GLY A 79 4.11 -16.06 2.35
C GLY A 79 4.57 -14.77 1.69
N ALA A 80 5.83 -14.39 1.90
CA ALA A 80 6.41 -13.26 1.18
C ALA A 80 6.89 -13.70 -0.21
N ILE A 81 6.78 -12.78 -1.17
CA ILE A 81 7.34 -12.95 -2.51
C ILE A 81 8.77 -12.44 -2.47
N THR A 82 9.69 -13.21 -3.04
CA THR A 82 11.10 -12.84 -3.15
C THR A 82 11.47 -12.72 -4.62
N VAL A 83 12.20 -11.67 -4.96
CA VAL A 83 12.73 -11.46 -6.30
C VAL A 83 14.24 -11.46 -6.20
N GLY A 84 14.87 -12.49 -6.77
CA GLY A 84 16.32 -12.64 -6.82
C GLY A 84 17.00 -11.56 -7.65
N ALA A 85 18.30 -11.37 -7.45
CA ALA A 85 19.11 -10.47 -8.26
C ALA A 85 19.19 -10.89 -9.75
N ASP A 86 18.92 -12.17 -10.01
CA ASP A 86 18.78 -12.79 -11.33
C ASP A 86 17.38 -12.57 -11.96
N GLY A 87 16.47 -11.90 -11.24
CA GLY A 87 15.07 -11.72 -11.66
C GLY A 87 14.17 -12.91 -11.35
N ARG A 88 14.68 -13.98 -10.73
CA ARG A 88 13.85 -15.14 -10.39
C ARG A 88 12.88 -14.77 -9.27
N ILE A 89 11.59 -15.01 -9.51
CA ILE A 89 10.54 -14.83 -8.51
C ILE A 89 10.33 -16.16 -7.78
N ASP A 90 10.31 -16.12 -6.45
CA ASP A 90 9.98 -17.26 -5.60
C ASP A 90 8.98 -16.84 -4.53
N THR A 91 7.98 -17.68 -4.28
CA THR A 91 6.92 -17.43 -3.30
C THR A 91 7.12 -18.34 -2.12
N LEU A 92 7.32 -17.75 -0.95
CA LEU A 92 7.52 -18.50 0.27
C LEU A 92 6.20 -19.12 0.74
N PRO A 93 6.24 -20.24 1.46
CA PRO A 93 5.03 -20.82 2.02
C PRO A 93 4.45 -19.93 3.13
N ASP A 94 3.13 -20.01 3.30
CA ASP A 94 2.44 -19.39 4.43
C ASP A 94 2.92 -19.96 5.76
N ALA A 95 2.98 -19.11 6.78
CA ALA A 95 3.32 -19.52 8.14
C ALA A 95 2.07 -19.54 9.02
N ARG A 96 1.89 -20.61 9.82
CA ARG A 96 0.78 -20.74 10.77
C ARG A 96 1.31 -20.51 12.17
N ILE A 97 0.69 -19.59 12.91
CA ILE A 97 1.00 -19.35 14.32
C ILE A 97 -0.24 -19.51 15.17
N MET A 98 -0.08 -20.10 16.36
CA MET A 98 -1.14 -20.15 17.34
C MET A 98 -1.07 -18.91 18.23
N LEU A 99 -2.18 -18.21 18.34
CA LEU A 99 -2.33 -17.01 19.16
C LEU A 99 -3.31 -17.28 20.30
N GLU A 100 -2.92 -16.98 21.52
CA GLU A 100 -3.79 -17.03 22.70
C GLU A 100 -4.18 -15.60 23.09
N VAL A 101 -5.49 -15.33 23.10
CA VAL A 101 -6.05 -13.99 23.31
C VAL A 101 -7.00 -14.02 24.51
N GLY A 102 -6.71 -13.22 25.54
CA GLY A 102 -7.59 -12.98 26.68
C GLY A 102 -8.81 -12.15 26.30
N SER A 103 -9.95 -12.49 26.90
CA SER A 103 -11.14 -11.62 26.85
C SER A 103 -10.97 -10.45 27.81
N VAL A 104 -11.34 -9.24 27.37
CA VAL A 104 -11.46 -8.07 28.26
C VAL A 104 -12.75 -8.13 29.10
N LEU A 105 -13.72 -8.96 28.69
CA LEU A 105 -14.98 -9.12 29.42
C LEU A 105 -14.77 -9.99 30.65
N PRO A 106 -15.36 -9.63 31.81
CA PRO A 106 -15.31 -10.46 33.01
C PRO A 106 -15.80 -11.88 32.72
N PRO A 107 -15.12 -12.91 33.21
CA PRO A 107 -15.56 -14.29 33.03
C PRO A 107 -16.96 -14.46 33.64
N GLY A 108 -17.92 -14.95 32.85
CA GLY A 108 -19.29 -15.25 33.28
C GLY A 108 -20.40 -14.33 32.76
N GLN A 109 -20.09 -13.24 32.06
CA GLN A 109 -21.08 -12.47 31.30
C GLN A 109 -21.21 -13.04 29.89
N ALA A 110 -22.01 -14.10 29.73
CA ALA A 110 -22.44 -14.53 28.40
C ALA A 110 -23.38 -13.46 27.80
N ASP A 111 -23.18 -13.16 26.50
CA ASP A 111 -23.96 -12.21 25.69
C ASP A 111 -25.49 -12.44 25.75
N SER A 112 -25.93 -13.60 26.23
CA SER A 112 -27.32 -14.03 26.29
C SER A 112 -28.19 -13.32 27.33
N THR A 113 -27.64 -12.49 28.22
CA THR A 113 -28.42 -11.80 29.27
C THR A 113 -28.53 -10.28 29.10
N VAL A 114 -27.84 -9.69 28.13
CA VAL A 114 -27.98 -8.27 27.85
C VAL A 114 -29.28 -8.05 27.09
N MET A 115 -30.36 -7.68 27.80
CA MET A 115 -31.60 -7.31 27.13
C MET A 115 -31.34 -6.20 26.11
N PRO A 116 -31.81 -6.34 24.86
CA PRO A 116 -31.63 -5.31 23.85
C PRO A 116 -32.21 -4.00 24.38
N LYS A 117 -31.36 -2.96 24.41
CA LYS A 117 -31.77 -1.63 24.88
C LYS A 117 -32.97 -1.18 24.05
N ALA A 118 -34.05 -0.77 24.72
CA ALA A 118 -35.27 -0.33 24.06
C ALA A 118 -34.97 0.70 22.96
N ALA A 119 -35.72 0.63 21.85
CA ALA A 119 -35.58 1.54 20.73
C ALA A 119 -35.65 2.99 21.22
N ARG A 120 -34.60 3.77 20.96
CA ARG A 120 -34.60 5.20 21.30
C ARG A 120 -35.64 5.91 20.43
N PRO A 121 -36.33 6.94 20.96
CA PRO A 121 -37.19 7.77 20.14
C PRO A 121 -36.39 8.38 18.98
N TRP A 122 -37.06 8.53 17.84
CA TRP A 122 -36.47 9.15 16.66
C TRP A 122 -35.95 10.53 17.02
N VAL A 123 -34.64 10.75 16.86
CA VAL A 123 -34.06 12.09 17.02
C VAL A 123 -34.65 12.95 15.92
N PRO A 124 -35.36 14.06 16.23
CA PRO A 124 -35.86 14.96 15.21
C PRO A 124 -34.66 15.45 14.40
N ARG A 125 -34.67 15.18 13.09
CA ARG A 125 -33.67 15.76 12.19
C ARG A 125 -33.85 17.27 12.26
N GLY A 126 -32.82 17.97 12.73
CA GLY A 126 -32.84 19.42 12.73
C GLY A 126 -33.12 19.93 11.31
N ASP A 127 -34.02 20.89 11.18
CA ASP A 127 -34.33 21.53 9.91
C ASP A 127 -33.04 22.01 9.26
N LYS A 128 -32.92 21.76 7.95
CA LYS A 128 -31.73 22.10 7.16
C LYS A 128 -31.59 23.63 7.11
N SER A 129 -30.94 24.20 8.11
CA SER A 129 -30.72 25.63 8.20
C SER A 129 -29.66 26.05 7.18
N TRP A 130 -30.00 27.06 6.38
CA TRP A 130 -29.15 27.67 5.36
C TRP A 130 -28.28 28.80 5.93
N LEU A 131 -28.52 29.19 7.19
CA LEU A 131 -27.73 30.18 7.94
C LEU A 131 -26.21 29.93 7.95
N PRO A 132 -25.67 28.71 8.15
CA PRO A 132 -24.22 28.52 8.11
C PRO A 132 -23.61 28.85 6.75
N PHE A 133 -24.34 28.60 5.65
CA PHE A 133 -23.87 28.95 4.30
C PHE A 133 -23.87 30.46 4.08
N LEU A 134 -24.92 31.16 4.56
CA LEU A 134 -24.96 32.62 4.50
C LEU A 134 -23.84 33.28 5.32
N LEU A 135 -23.49 32.70 6.48
CA LEU A 135 -22.40 33.20 7.32
C LEU A 135 -21.02 32.91 6.74
N LEU A 136 -20.86 31.84 5.94
CA LEU A 136 -19.59 31.50 5.31
C LEU A 136 -19.23 32.40 4.12
N LEU A 137 -20.24 32.94 3.40
CA LEU A 137 -20.03 33.83 2.25
C LEU A 137 -19.15 35.06 2.55
N PRO A 138 -19.43 35.88 3.59
CA PRO A 138 -18.60 37.05 3.90
C PRO A 138 -17.20 36.64 4.39
N VAL A 139 -17.07 35.51 5.09
CA VAL A 139 -15.77 34.98 5.53
C VAL A 139 -14.92 34.58 4.32
N ALA A 140 -15.49 33.85 3.37
CA ALA A 140 -14.82 33.47 2.14
C ALA A 140 -14.43 34.70 1.30
N ALA A 141 -15.33 35.68 1.16
CA ALA A 141 -15.03 36.93 0.48
C ALA A 141 -13.88 37.70 1.15
N GLY A 142 -13.85 37.74 2.48
CA GLY A 142 -12.76 38.34 3.26
C GLY A 142 -11.42 37.64 3.03
N LEU A 143 -11.39 36.31 3.01
CA LEU A 143 -10.17 35.53 2.74
C LEU A 143 -9.64 35.76 1.32
N VAL A 144 -10.53 35.83 0.32
CA VAL A 144 -10.16 36.13 -1.07
C VAL A 144 -9.60 37.54 -1.19
N ALA A 145 -10.26 38.53 -0.59
CA ALA A 145 -9.79 39.92 -0.58
C ALA A 145 -8.42 40.06 0.11
N ALA A 146 -8.22 39.39 1.24
CA ALA A 146 -6.95 39.36 1.96
C ALA A 146 -5.83 38.70 1.14
N ALA A 147 -6.10 37.53 0.54
CA ALA A 147 -5.15 36.84 -0.32
C ALA A 147 -4.77 37.67 -1.56
N TRP A 148 -5.74 38.36 -2.16
CA TRP A 148 -5.51 39.25 -3.30
C TRP A 148 -4.69 40.47 -2.92
N TRP A 149 -5.01 41.13 -1.81
CA TRP A 149 -4.25 42.26 -1.30
C TRP A 149 -2.80 41.87 -0.95
N TRP A 150 -2.63 40.69 -0.35
CA TRP A 150 -1.32 40.14 -0.04
C TRP A 150 -0.51 39.79 -1.29
N ARG A 151 -1.15 39.19 -2.31
CA ARG A 151 -0.52 38.94 -3.62
C ARG A 151 -0.08 40.25 -4.28
N ARG A 152 -0.86 41.33 -4.18
CA ARG A 152 -0.46 42.66 -4.69
C ARG A 152 0.72 43.27 -3.95
N ARG A 153 0.90 42.96 -2.65
CA ARG A 153 2.03 43.47 -1.84
C ARG A 153 3.29 42.62 -1.92
N ARG A 154 3.18 41.35 -2.30
CA ARG A 154 4.35 40.53 -2.56
C ARG A 154 4.98 40.99 -3.87
N GLY A 155 6.23 41.43 -3.79
CA GLY A 155 7.07 41.70 -4.96
C GLY A 155 7.26 40.44 -5.83
N PRO A 156 8.04 40.52 -6.92
CA PRO A 156 8.26 39.40 -7.84
C PRO A 156 8.59 38.11 -7.07
N VAL A 157 7.85 37.04 -7.39
CA VAL A 157 7.96 35.74 -6.72
C VAL A 157 9.41 35.26 -6.84
N PRO A 158 10.07 34.85 -5.73
CA PRO A 158 11.41 34.27 -5.79
C PRO A 158 11.39 33.09 -6.76
N ALA A 159 12.44 32.96 -7.58
CA ALA A 159 12.56 31.83 -8.50
C ALA A 159 12.34 30.52 -7.72
N ALA A 160 11.51 29.63 -8.29
CA ALA A 160 11.21 28.36 -7.67
C ALA A 160 12.53 27.59 -7.38
N PRO A 161 12.63 26.91 -6.22
CA PRO A 161 13.79 26.07 -5.94
C PRO A 161 13.95 25.05 -7.06
N ALA A 162 15.19 24.83 -7.49
CA ALA A 162 15.51 23.88 -8.54
C ALA A 162 14.87 22.52 -8.22
N ALA A 163 14.10 21.99 -9.16
CA ALA A 163 13.48 20.69 -9.00
C ALA A 163 14.56 19.63 -8.77
N ILE A 164 14.35 18.76 -7.79
CA ILE A 164 15.20 17.58 -7.56
C ILE A 164 15.17 16.76 -8.85
N SER A 165 16.31 16.63 -9.50
CA SER A 165 16.44 15.86 -10.74
C SER A 165 16.27 14.38 -10.40
N VAL A 166 15.10 13.82 -10.70
CA VAL A 166 14.90 12.36 -10.64
C VAL A 166 15.88 11.74 -11.65
N PRO A 167 16.67 10.73 -11.25
CA PRO A 167 17.61 10.10 -12.17
C PRO A 167 16.85 9.52 -13.37
N VAL A 168 17.16 10.01 -14.57
CA VAL A 168 16.59 9.52 -15.82
C VAL A 168 17.05 8.08 -16.00
N ILE A 169 16.10 7.15 -16.04
CA ILE A 169 16.39 5.74 -16.31
C ILE A 169 16.70 5.62 -17.80
N GLY A 170 17.90 5.16 -18.14
CA GLY A 170 18.31 4.97 -19.54
C GLY A 170 17.56 3.81 -20.21
N LEU A 171 17.41 3.91 -21.54
CA LEU A 171 16.77 2.90 -22.40
C LEU A 171 17.36 1.48 -22.21
N ASP A 172 18.68 1.38 -22.03
CA ASP A 172 19.34 0.09 -21.83
C ASP A 172 18.89 -0.62 -20.55
N ARG A 173 18.58 0.16 -19.51
CA ARG A 173 18.07 -0.36 -18.24
C ARG A 173 16.64 -0.86 -18.38
N LEU A 174 15.80 -0.15 -19.14
CA LEU A 174 14.43 -0.61 -19.45
C LEU A 174 14.46 -1.93 -20.23
N ARG A 175 15.36 -2.04 -21.23
CA ARG A 175 15.57 -3.29 -21.98
C ARG A 175 16.05 -4.43 -21.08
N GLN A 176 16.93 -4.14 -20.13
CA GLN A 176 17.41 -5.14 -19.17
C GLN A 176 16.28 -5.64 -18.25
N TRP A 177 15.45 -4.73 -17.74
CA TRP A 177 14.29 -5.07 -16.91
C TRP A 177 13.25 -5.88 -17.67
N HIS A 178 12.97 -5.52 -18.91
CA HIS A 178 12.07 -6.28 -19.78
C HIS A 178 12.59 -7.71 -20.00
N LYS A 179 13.88 -7.87 -20.32
CA LYS A 179 14.51 -9.20 -20.45
C LYS A 179 14.48 -10.03 -19.16
N ALA A 180 14.46 -9.36 -18.00
CA ALA A 180 14.36 -10.01 -16.70
C ALA A 180 12.92 -10.36 -16.29
N GLY A 181 11.93 -10.13 -17.16
CA GLY A 181 10.50 -10.38 -16.88
C GLY A 181 9.85 -9.34 -15.97
N ALA A 182 10.51 -8.21 -15.70
CA ALA A 182 9.97 -7.12 -14.88
C ALA A 182 9.06 -6.18 -15.70
N SER A 183 8.14 -6.75 -16.48
CA SER A 183 7.30 -6.04 -17.45
C SER A 183 6.44 -4.95 -16.80
N ASP A 184 5.94 -5.15 -15.59
CA ASP A 184 5.12 -4.16 -14.88
C ASP A 184 5.90 -2.88 -14.51
N LEU A 185 7.15 -3.02 -14.07
CA LEU A 185 8.01 -1.87 -13.74
C LEU A 185 8.40 -1.08 -14.98
N VAL A 186 8.65 -1.79 -16.09
CA VAL A 186 8.93 -1.15 -17.38
C VAL A 186 7.71 -0.36 -17.85
N LEU A 187 6.51 -0.95 -17.78
CA LEU A 187 5.27 -0.28 -18.16
C LEU A 187 4.98 0.96 -17.32
N GLU A 188 5.12 0.88 -15.99
CA GLU A 188 4.92 2.03 -15.12
C GLU A 188 5.87 3.18 -15.49
N HIS A 189 7.13 2.86 -15.77
CA HIS A 189 8.11 3.85 -16.19
C HIS A 189 7.79 4.44 -17.57
N LEU A 190 7.39 3.61 -18.55
CA LEU A 190 7.03 4.06 -19.89
C LEU A 190 5.80 4.98 -19.87
N VAL A 191 4.76 4.63 -19.10
CA VAL A 191 3.56 5.49 -18.95
C VAL A 191 3.94 6.85 -18.36
N HIS A 192 4.84 6.88 -17.37
CA HIS A 192 5.30 8.14 -16.80
C HIS A 192 6.16 8.93 -17.78
N ALA A 193 7.12 8.29 -18.44
CA ALA A 193 8.07 8.94 -19.35
C ALA A 193 7.40 9.46 -20.63
N LEU A 194 6.31 8.83 -21.07
CA LEU A 194 5.55 9.20 -22.26
C LEU A 194 4.31 10.06 -21.97
N ALA A 195 4.05 10.43 -20.71
CA ALA A 195 2.83 11.13 -20.30
C ALA A 195 2.56 12.42 -21.13
N ASP A 196 3.61 13.15 -21.48
CA ASP A 196 3.52 14.40 -22.25
C ASP A 196 3.78 14.23 -23.76
N ALA A 197 3.98 12.99 -24.26
CA ALA A 197 4.29 12.73 -25.66
C ALA A 197 3.01 12.55 -26.49
N PRO A 198 2.63 13.49 -27.40
CA PRO A 198 1.36 13.41 -28.14
C PRO A 198 1.25 12.15 -29.00
N ARG A 199 2.38 11.68 -29.52
CA ARG A 199 2.51 10.44 -30.32
C ARG A 199 2.21 9.16 -29.54
N ALA A 200 2.21 9.21 -28.20
CA ALA A 200 1.94 8.06 -27.35
C ALA A 200 0.45 7.94 -26.96
N THR A 201 -0.45 8.79 -27.49
CA THR A 201 -1.87 8.77 -27.11
C THR A 201 -2.52 7.41 -27.40
N GLU A 202 -2.34 6.89 -28.62
CA GLU A 202 -2.87 5.58 -29.01
C GLU A 202 -2.26 4.43 -28.20
N TRP A 203 -0.95 4.50 -27.94
CA TRP A 203 -0.26 3.53 -27.08
C TRP A 203 -0.81 3.54 -25.64
N HIS A 204 -1.15 4.71 -25.08
CA HIS A 204 -1.75 4.81 -23.75
C HIS A 204 -3.15 4.19 -23.69
N GLU A 205 -3.95 4.32 -24.74
CA GLU A 205 -5.27 3.69 -24.81
C GLU A 205 -5.13 2.16 -24.85
N GLN A 206 -4.23 1.65 -25.68
CA GLN A 206 -3.95 0.21 -25.78
C GLN A 206 -3.43 -0.34 -24.46
N ILE A 207 -2.47 0.33 -23.80
CA ILE A 207 -1.93 -0.19 -22.55
C ILE A 207 -2.95 -0.17 -21.41
N GLN A 208 -3.86 0.80 -21.36
CA GLN A 208 -4.93 0.81 -20.35
C GLN A 208 -5.90 -0.37 -20.50
N ALA A 209 -6.19 -0.79 -21.74
CA ALA A 209 -7.05 -1.94 -22.00
C ALA A 209 -6.41 -3.27 -21.57
N VAL A 210 -5.07 -3.36 -21.69
CA VAL A 210 -4.35 -4.63 -21.53
C VAL A 210 -3.71 -4.77 -20.14
N ARG A 211 -3.31 -3.68 -19.49
CA ARG A 211 -2.53 -3.69 -18.23
C ARG A 211 -3.16 -4.50 -17.10
N PHE A 212 -4.48 -4.52 -17.01
CA PHE A 212 -5.20 -5.21 -15.94
C PHE A 212 -5.90 -6.50 -16.40
N SER A 213 -5.69 -6.90 -17.66
CA SER A 213 -6.37 -8.04 -18.27
C SER A 213 -5.47 -9.30 -18.16
N PRO A 214 -5.89 -10.35 -17.43
CA PRO A 214 -5.13 -11.59 -17.36
C PRO A 214 -5.12 -12.29 -18.74
N GLY A 215 -4.02 -12.99 -19.06
CA GLY A 215 -3.87 -13.72 -20.33
C GLY A 215 -3.34 -12.91 -21.53
N HIS A 216 -3.09 -11.61 -21.36
CA HIS A 216 -2.55 -10.74 -22.42
C HIS A 216 -1.05 -10.44 -22.25
N GLU A 217 -0.26 -11.45 -21.91
CA GLU A 217 1.18 -11.28 -21.64
C GLU A 217 1.96 -10.93 -22.92
N ALA A 218 1.69 -11.63 -24.03
CA ALA A 218 2.33 -11.35 -25.32
C ALA A 218 2.01 -9.94 -25.85
N GLU A 219 0.76 -9.48 -25.67
CA GLU A 219 0.33 -8.14 -26.07
C GLU A 219 0.98 -7.06 -25.20
N ARG A 220 1.16 -7.32 -23.90
CA ARG A 220 1.94 -6.43 -23.01
C ARG A 220 3.40 -6.32 -23.46
N ASP A 221 4.04 -7.44 -23.80
CA ASP A 221 5.45 -7.43 -24.23
C ASP A 221 5.62 -6.66 -25.57
N GLU A 222 4.66 -6.78 -26.48
CA GLU A 222 4.62 -5.99 -27.71
C GLU A 222 4.47 -4.49 -27.41
N LEU A 223 3.52 -4.12 -26.54
CA LEU A 223 3.33 -2.73 -26.13
C LEU A 223 4.55 -2.17 -25.39
N ILE A 224 5.28 -2.97 -24.62
CA ILE A 224 6.55 -2.55 -24.01
C ILE A 224 7.59 -2.24 -25.08
N ALA A 225 7.73 -3.11 -26.08
CA ALA A 225 8.67 -2.87 -27.19
C ALA A 225 8.31 -1.60 -27.97
N GLN A 226 7.02 -1.39 -28.25
CA GLN A 226 6.52 -0.17 -28.89
C GLN A 226 6.79 1.08 -28.04
N GLY A 227 6.53 1.02 -26.73
CA GLY A 227 6.80 2.14 -25.81
C GLY A 227 8.29 2.48 -25.71
N ILE A 228 9.18 1.47 -25.71
CA ILE A 228 10.63 1.67 -25.78
C ILE A 228 11.02 2.34 -27.10
N ALA A 229 10.44 1.93 -28.24
CA ALA A 229 10.70 2.57 -29.53
C ALA A 229 10.19 4.02 -29.58
N LEU A 230 9.04 4.31 -28.94
CA LEU A 230 8.51 5.67 -28.80
C LEU A 230 9.40 6.59 -27.95
N LEU A 231 10.26 6.05 -27.09
CA LEU A 231 11.27 6.83 -26.36
C LEU A 231 12.54 7.08 -27.18
N ASP A 232 12.82 6.27 -28.19
CA ASP A 232 14.03 6.35 -29.04
C ASP A 232 13.67 6.65 -30.51
N PRO A 233 13.41 7.93 -30.87
CA PRO A 233 13.02 8.30 -32.23
C PRO A 233 14.13 8.12 -33.28
N GLY A 234 15.35 7.74 -32.88
CA GLY A 234 16.52 7.71 -33.76
C GLY A 234 16.73 6.41 -34.55
N THR A 235 15.88 5.40 -34.36
CA THR A 235 16.11 4.04 -34.87
C THR A 235 15.14 3.52 -35.94
N THR A 236 14.23 4.36 -36.44
CA THR A 236 13.30 4.00 -37.54
C THR A 236 13.75 4.51 -38.90
#